data_AF-A0A941AQ05-F1
#
_entry.id   AF-A0A941AQ05-F1
#
_cell.length_a   1.000
_cell.length_b   1.000
_cell.length_c   1.000
_cell.angle_alpha   90.00
_cell.angle_beta   90.00
_cell.angle_gamma   90.00
#
_symmetry.space_group_name_H-M   'P 1'
#
loop_
_entity.id
_entity.type
_entity.pdbx_description
1 polymer ?
#
loop_
_entity_poly.entity_id
_entity_poly.type
_entity_poly.pdbx_seq_one_letter_code
_entity_poly.pdbx_strand_id
1 'polypeptide(L)'
;MKLLLEQVSSFFTPSHKKPIDEHLISDSTTRRLLEDAEDLLIRITENLPKNNQNKTITRKQPEWKIKVKIKQTMIIITLTDQKKSTAPINKRIVIRCYRKYIKADNGVGVCKEASIHYIKDGRAQIRSVKDSPLFRTLFYRIHYLDSALANDITLLQETSKAMLQQQETLLKTSDGHDILFLIEEAKRYQKLLKHFQVDPAIENRLGRILQQANQLQDDFSLLDFEERHVVRRMLREDIPSLLHTFISLTAEHQAAQIENIYMTLTKMELTLIDFNEKLEKERVSRMDYLFQLQSLRYDRNTKQKRN
;
A
#
# COMPACT_ATOMS: atom_id res chain seq x y z
N MET A 1 18.07 -14.46 23.24
CA MET A 1 18.09 -13.34 24.21
C MET A 1 17.13 -12.19 23.85
N LYS A 2 17.13 -11.65 22.61
CA LYS A 2 16.18 -10.58 22.20
C LYS A 2 14.69 -10.93 22.40
N LEU A 3 14.27 -12.13 22.01
CA LEU A 3 12.89 -12.61 22.17
C LEU A 3 12.41 -12.67 23.63
N LEU A 4 13.28 -13.05 24.58
CA LEU A 4 12.93 -13.08 26.01
C LEU A 4 12.81 -11.66 26.60
N LEU A 5 13.66 -10.73 26.17
CA LEU A 5 13.58 -9.32 26.56
C LEU A 5 12.33 -8.63 25.98
N GLU A 6 11.94 -8.95 24.74
CA GLU A 6 10.67 -8.50 24.14
C GLU A 6 9.45 -9.04 24.89
N GLN A 7 9.46 -10.32 25.28
CA GLN A 7 8.36 -10.90 26.05
C GLN A 7 8.21 -10.26 27.44
N VAL A 8 9.30 -10.04 28.17
CA VAL A 8 9.25 -9.39 29.49
C VAL A 8 8.80 -7.93 29.39
N SER A 9 9.34 -7.17 28.43
CA SER A 9 8.93 -5.77 28.19
C SER A 9 7.48 -5.63 27.71
N SER A 10 6.96 -6.62 26.97
CA SER A 10 5.55 -6.68 26.57
C SER A 10 4.59 -6.87 27.75
N PHE A 11 5.05 -7.43 28.88
CA PHE A 11 4.21 -7.68 30.04
C PHE A 11 3.93 -6.39 30.83
N PHE A 12 4.95 -5.54 30.96
CA PHE A 12 4.87 -4.27 31.71
C PHE A 12 4.43 -3.06 30.86
N THR A 13 4.33 -3.21 29.54
CA THR A 13 3.82 -2.13 28.69
C THR A 13 2.31 -1.95 28.86
N PRO A 14 1.83 -0.72 29.11
CA PRO A 14 0.40 -0.42 29.12
C PRO A 14 -0.28 -0.89 27.83
N SER A 15 -1.52 -1.36 27.94
CA SER A 15 -2.28 -1.93 26.79
C SER A 15 -2.24 -1.05 25.55
N HIS A 16 -2.44 0.26 25.70
CA HIS A 16 -2.45 1.25 24.63
C HIS A 16 -1.08 1.50 23.96
N LYS A 17 0.03 1.04 24.57
CA LYS A 17 1.38 1.10 23.99
C LYS A 17 1.82 -0.21 23.35
N LYS A 18 1.12 -1.31 23.59
CA LYS A 18 1.44 -2.59 22.95
C LYS A 18 1.16 -2.51 21.45
N PRO A 19 2.06 -2.98 20.58
CA PRO A 19 1.83 -3.00 19.15
C PRO A 19 0.60 -3.84 18.81
N ILE A 20 -0.06 -3.50 17.71
CA ILE A 20 -1.14 -4.32 17.16
C ILE A 20 -0.58 -5.49 16.35
N ASP A 21 -1.23 -6.64 16.43
CA ASP A 21 -0.94 -7.76 15.54
C ASP A 21 -1.39 -7.45 14.11
N GLU A 22 -0.48 -7.54 13.15
CA GLU A 22 -0.73 -7.10 11.76
C GLU A 22 -1.84 -7.88 11.05
N HIS A 23 -2.02 -9.16 11.38
CA HIS A 23 -3.09 -10.00 10.79
C HIS A 23 -4.50 -9.46 11.05
N LEU A 24 -4.69 -8.65 12.10
CA LEU A 24 -6.00 -8.07 12.45
C LEU A 24 -6.34 -6.81 11.64
N ILE A 25 -5.34 -6.22 10.97
CA ILE A 25 -5.45 -4.96 10.22
C ILE A 25 -5.07 -5.11 8.75
N SER A 26 -4.56 -6.27 8.35
CA SER A 26 -4.13 -6.54 6.98
C SER A 26 -5.28 -6.81 6.00
N ASP A 27 -6.53 -6.73 6.44
CA ASP A 27 -7.71 -6.99 5.61
C ASP A 27 -7.96 -5.89 4.56
N SER A 28 -8.65 -6.29 3.49
CA SER A 28 -8.92 -5.41 2.34
C SER A 28 -9.78 -4.19 2.71
N THR A 29 -10.68 -4.32 3.70
CA THR A 29 -11.55 -3.21 4.11
C THR A 29 -10.78 -2.15 4.89
N THR A 30 -9.88 -2.58 5.80
CA THR A 30 -8.96 -1.68 6.50
C THR A 30 -8.08 -0.93 5.51
N ARG A 31 -7.56 -1.60 4.48
CA ARG A 31 -6.77 -0.93 3.45
C ARG A 31 -7.56 0.12 2.69
N ARG A 32 -8.76 -0.22 2.21
CA ARG A 32 -9.64 0.76 1.53
C ARG A 32 -9.98 1.95 2.42
N LEU A 33 -10.21 1.71 3.72
CA LEU A 33 -10.39 2.77 4.71
C LEU A 33 -9.16 3.69 4.83
N LEU A 34 -7.96 3.11 4.86
CA LEU A 34 -6.71 3.88 4.93
C LEU A 34 -6.45 4.67 3.65
N GLU A 35 -6.63 4.06 2.47
CA GLU A 35 -6.52 4.74 1.18
C GLU A 35 -7.53 5.89 1.05
N ASP A 36 -8.78 5.68 1.46
CA ASP A 36 -9.81 6.72 1.44
C ASP A 36 -9.49 7.88 2.42
N ALA A 37 -8.78 7.57 3.51
CA ALA A 37 -8.28 8.57 4.46
C ALA A 37 -7.10 9.35 3.90
N GLU A 38 -6.17 8.69 3.23
CA GLU A 38 -5.05 9.33 2.52
C GLU A 38 -5.57 10.27 1.43
N ASP A 39 -6.48 9.81 0.58
CA ASP A 39 -7.13 10.61 -0.46
C ASP A 39 -7.85 11.82 0.13
N LEU A 40 -8.52 11.65 1.28
CA LEU A 40 -9.16 12.78 1.97
C LEU A 40 -8.12 13.79 2.43
N LEU A 41 -6.98 13.36 3.00
CA LEU A 41 -5.92 14.28 3.42
C LEU A 41 -5.29 15.02 2.24
N ILE A 42 -5.09 14.34 1.11
CA ILE A 42 -4.60 14.96 -0.13
C ILE A 42 -5.55 16.08 -0.56
N ARG A 43 -6.85 15.78 -0.67
CA ARG A 43 -7.87 16.78 -1.05
C ARG A 43 -7.95 17.95 -0.07
N ILE A 44 -7.81 17.68 1.23
CA ILE A 44 -7.77 18.75 2.24
C ILE A 44 -6.55 19.63 1.99
N THR A 45 -5.40 19.03 1.70
CA THR A 45 -4.14 19.74 1.47
C THR A 45 -4.19 20.63 0.23
N GLU A 46 -4.74 20.12 -0.87
CA GLU A 46 -4.92 20.86 -2.13
C GLU A 46 -5.91 22.03 -1.98
N ASN A 47 -6.94 21.87 -1.16
CA ASN A 47 -7.99 22.88 -0.94
C ASN A 47 -7.80 23.68 0.34
N LEU A 48 -6.54 23.92 0.74
CA LEU A 48 -6.25 24.61 1.99
C LEU A 48 -6.81 26.05 1.95
N PRO A 49 -7.62 26.46 2.94
CA PRO A 49 -7.98 27.87 3.09
C PRO A 49 -6.73 28.68 3.42
N LYS A 50 -6.62 29.90 2.90
CA LYS A 50 -5.52 30.84 3.21
C LYS A 50 -5.38 31.16 4.71
N ASN A 51 -6.43 30.92 5.51
CA ASN A 51 -6.45 31.19 6.94
C ASN A 51 -6.43 29.91 7.77
N ASN A 52 -5.53 29.88 8.76
CA ASN A 52 -5.28 28.78 9.70
C ASN A 52 -6.42 28.63 10.74
N GLN A 53 -7.61 28.28 10.26
CA GLN A 53 -8.82 28.15 11.08
C GLN A 53 -9.04 26.71 11.54
N ASN A 54 -9.69 26.57 12.71
CA ASN A 54 -10.15 25.28 13.20
C ASN A 54 -11.20 24.70 12.24
N LYS A 55 -10.94 23.53 11.66
CA LYS A 55 -11.85 22.86 10.72
C LYS A 55 -12.10 21.42 11.11
N THR A 56 -13.31 20.95 10.86
CA THR A 56 -13.68 19.54 10.99
C THR A 56 -14.26 19.07 9.67
N ILE A 57 -13.57 18.12 9.05
CA ILE A 57 -13.94 17.56 7.76
C ILE A 57 -14.30 16.10 8.00
N THR A 58 -15.46 15.68 7.51
CA THR A 58 -15.97 14.33 7.72
C THR A 58 -16.37 13.73 6.39
N ARG A 59 -15.87 12.54 6.09
CA ARG A 59 -16.29 11.72 4.96
C ARG A 59 -16.97 10.47 5.49
N LYS A 60 -18.15 10.15 4.97
CA LYS A 60 -18.95 9.01 5.40
C LYS A 60 -19.22 8.12 4.20
N GLN A 61 -18.79 6.87 4.29
CA GLN A 61 -19.12 5.79 3.38
C GLN A 61 -20.10 4.82 4.08
N PRO A 62 -20.75 3.88 3.37
CA PRO A 62 -21.59 2.87 3.99
C PRO A 62 -20.83 1.99 4.99
N GLU A 63 -19.59 1.61 4.65
CA GLU A 63 -18.76 0.70 5.43
C GLU A 63 -17.94 1.41 6.52
N TRP A 64 -17.56 2.68 6.33
CA TRP A 64 -16.70 3.40 7.27
C TRP A 64 -16.95 4.90 7.33
N LYS A 65 -16.36 5.55 8.34
CA LYS A 65 -16.42 7.00 8.56
C LYS A 65 -15.03 7.54 8.90
N ILE A 66 -14.66 8.61 8.23
CA ILE A 66 -13.39 9.30 8.38
C ILE A 66 -13.68 10.70 8.88
N LYS A 67 -13.02 11.11 9.97
CA LYS A 67 -13.16 12.45 10.55
C LYS A 67 -11.79 13.05 10.79
N VAL A 68 -11.48 14.14 10.11
CA VAL A 68 -10.26 14.93 10.28
C VAL A 68 -10.63 16.23 10.99
N LYS A 69 -10.07 16.46 12.18
CA LYS A 69 -10.18 17.72 12.91
C LYS A 69 -8.82 18.41 12.91
N ILE A 70 -8.77 19.57 12.27
CA ILE A 70 -7.62 20.46 12.29
C ILE A 70 -7.91 21.50 13.37
N LYS A 71 -7.12 21.47 14.45
CA LYS A 71 -7.12 22.51 15.47
C LYS A 71 -5.83 23.30 15.38
N GLN A 72 -5.79 24.48 15.98
CA GLN A 72 -4.55 25.22 16.19
C GLN A 72 -3.50 24.35 16.90
N THR A 73 -3.83 23.61 17.95
CA THR A 73 -2.78 22.87 18.69
C THR A 73 -2.44 21.49 18.12
N MET A 74 -3.37 20.87 17.38
CA MET A 74 -3.26 19.46 16.99
C MET A 74 -4.11 19.11 15.77
N ILE A 75 -3.66 18.11 15.03
CA ILE A 75 -4.43 17.43 13.99
C ILE A 75 -4.90 16.08 14.55
N ILE A 76 -6.21 15.83 14.46
CA ILE A 76 -6.84 14.60 14.96
C ILE A 76 -7.53 13.89 13.80
N ILE A 77 -7.12 12.67 13.52
CA ILE A 77 -7.80 11.77 12.58
C ILE A 77 -8.53 10.70 13.38
N THR A 78 -9.79 10.45 13.02
CA THR A 78 -10.59 9.36 13.56
C THR A 78 -11.16 8.56 12.40
N LEU A 79 -10.77 7.30 12.31
CA LEU A 79 -11.29 6.32 11.37
C LEU A 79 -12.20 5.37 12.14
N THR A 80 -13.37 5.05 11.63
CA THR A 80 -14.35 4.22 12.34
C THR A 80 -15.11 3.35 11.37
N ASP A 81 -15.05 2.04 11.57
CA ASP A 81 -15.89 1.10 10.84
C ASP A 81 -17.36 1.29 11.24
N GLN A 82 -18.25 1.17 10.26
CA GLN A 82 -19.69 1.21 10.49
C GLN A 82 -20.26 -0.20 10.58
N LYS A 83 -21.53 -0.29 11.02
CA LYS A 83 -22.24 -1.56 11.17
C LYS A 83 -22.33 -2.40 9.89
N LYS A 84 -22.21 -1.77 8.72
CA LYS A 84 -22.24 -2.44 7.40
C LYS A 84 -20.85 -2.80 6.88
N SER A 85 -19.79 -2.60 7.68
CA SER A 85 -18.43 -2.97 7.29
C SER A 85 -18.32 -4.47 7.07
N THR A 86 -17.61 -4.86 6.02
CA THR A 86 -17.24 -6.27 5.75
C THR A 86 -15.98 -6.68 6.50
N ALA A 87 -15.42 -5.79 7.34
CA ALA A 87 -14.27 -6.09 8.17
C ALA A 87 -14.55 -7.25 9.14
N PRO A 88 -13.59 -8.15 9.37
CA PRO A 88 -13.76 -9.24 10.34
C PRO A 88 -13.96 -8.72 11.77
N ILE A 89 -13.38 -7.55 12.07
CA ILE A 89 -13.49 -6.90 13.38
C ILE A 89 -13.78 -5.42 13.19
N ASN A 90 -14.84 -4.94 13.84
CA ASN A 90 -15.14 -3.52 13.88
C ASN A 90 -14.09 -2.77 14.69
N LYS A 91 -13.40 -1.85 14.02
CA LYS A 91 -12.29 -1.08 14.58
C LYS A 91 -12.57 0.41 14.57
N ARG A 92 -11.96 1.11 15.53
CA ARG A 92 -11.89 2.56 15.59
C ARG A 92 -10.44 2.97 15.78
N ILE A 93 -9.89 3.68 14.82
CA ILE A 93 -8.51 4.18 14.86
C ILE A 93 -8.53 5.66 15.18
N VAL A 94 -7.67 6.09 16.10
CA VAL A 94 -7.50 7.48 16.51
C VAL A 94 -6.03 7.85 16.43
N ILE A 95 -5.73 8.84 15.60
CA ILE A 95 -4.39 9.43 15.50
C ILE A 95 -4.47 10.89 15.91
N ARG A 96 -3.61 11.31 16.84
CA ARG A 96 -3.49 12.68 17.35
C ARG A 96 -2.04 13.11 17.24
N CYS A 97 -1.78 14.09 16.39
CA CYS A 97 -0.46 14.68 16.24
C CYS A 97 -0.51 16.14 16.70
N TYR A 98 0.50 16.55 17.47
CA TYR A 98 0.75 17.97 17.70
C TYR A 98 1.17 18.63 16.40
N ARG A 99 0.83 19.91 16.24
CA ARG A 99 1.39 20.71 15.15
C ARG A 99 2.84 21.03 15.41
N LYS A 100 3.63 21.14 14.35
CA LYS A 100 5.08 21.39 14.37
C LYS A 100 5.46 22.58 15.25
N TYR A 101 4.75 23.70 15.12
CA TYR A 101 5.02 24.92 15.89
C TYR A 101 4.69 24.81 17.39
N ILE A 102 3.91 23.80 17.80
CA ILE A 102 3.61 23.53 19.21
C ILE A 102 4.68 22.63 19.81
N LYS A 103 4.89 21.46 19.19
CA LYS A 103 5.88 20.45 19.59
C LYS A 103 6.32 19.68 18.37
N ALA A 104 7.61 19.80 18.03
CA ALA A 104 8.24 19.03 16.98
C ALA A 104 9.39 18.19 17.53
N ASP A 105 9.57 17.02 16.93
CA ASP A 105 10.74 16.14 17.09
C ASP A 105 11.27 15.87 15.68
N ASN A 106 12.54 16.18 15.43
CA ASN A 106 13.17 16.10 14.10
C ASN A 106 12.37 16.82 12.97
N GLY A 107 11.79 17.98 13.27
CA GLY A 107 11.01 18.75 12.28
C GLY A 107 9.60 18.22 12.00
N VAL A 108 9.18 17.14 12.67
CA VAL A 108 7.86 16.51 12.54
C VAL A 108 7.05 16.74 13.82
N GLY A 109 5.77 17.07 13.67
CA GLY A 109 4.85 17.22 14.80
C GLY A 109 4.75 15.94 15.63
N VAL A 110 4.94 16.05 16.95
CA VAL A 110 5.00 14.87 17.84
C VAL A 110 3.65 14.15 17.86
N CYS A 111 3.66 12.84 17.59
CA CYS A 111 2.46 12.00 17.74
C CYS A 111 2.14 11.79 19.23
N LYS A 112 1.01 12.36 19.68
CA LYS A 112 0.52 12.22 21.06
C LYS A 112 -0.12 10.86 21.29
N GLU A 113 -0.91 10.41 20.33
CA GLU A 113 -1.70 9.19 20.44
C GLU A 113 -1.88 8.60 19.05
N ALA A 114 -1.63 7.29 18.93
CA ALA A 114 -1.89 6.52 17.73
C ALA A 114 -2.42 5.17 18.17
N SER A 115 -3.73 5.09 18.36
CA SER A 115 -4.38 3.94 18.98
C SER A 115 -5.46 3.36 18.08
N ILE A 116 -5.62 2.04 18.15
CA ILE A 116 -6.73 1.30 17.55
C ILE A 116 -7.51 0.60 18.64
N HIS A 117 -8.82 0.76 18.58
CA HIS A 117 -9.79 0.17 19.49
C HIS A 117 -10.59 -0.87 18.73
N TYR A 118 -10.64 -2.09 19.25
CA TYR A 118 -11.41 -3.18 18.67
C TYR A 118 -11.86 -4.15 19.76
N ILE A 119 -12.81 -5.03 19.45
CA ILE A 119 -13.28 -6.08 20.37
C ILE A 119 -12.81 -7.42 19.81
N LYS A 120 -12.07 -8.18 20.62
CA LYS A 120 -11.63 -9.54 20.30
C LYS A 120 -12.02 -10.44 21.47
N ASP A 121 -12.70 -11.54 21.18
CA ASP A 121 -13.17 -12.52 22.17
C ASP A 121 -14.00 -11.88 23.31
N GLY A 122 -14.88 -10.94 22.95
CA GLY A 122 -15.73 -10.20 23.90
C GLY A 122 -14.99 -9.17 24.76
N ARG A 123 -13.68 -9.00 24.60
CA ARG A 123 -12.86 -8.03 25.35
C ARG A 123 -12.48 -6.85 24.48
N ALA A 124 -12.70 -5.64 24.99
CA ALA A 124 -12.22 -4.43 24.35
C ALA A 124 -10.69 -4.35 24.47
N GLN A 125 -10.01 -4.24 23.34
CA GLN A 125 -8.56 -4.09 23.25
C GLN A 125 -8.23 -2.71 22.69
N ILE A 126 -7.17 -2.13 23.25
CA ILE A 126 -6.54 -0.91 22.76
C ILE A 126 -5.10 -1.29 22.45
N ARG A 127 -4.63 -0.96 21.26
CA ARG A 127 -3.26 -1.20 20.80
C ARG A 127 -2.70 0.05 20.13
N SER A 128 -1.38 0.17 20.11
CA SER A 128 -0.66 1.21 19.39
C SER A 128 -0.58 0.85 17.91
N VAL A 129 -0.84 1.83 17.04
CA VAL A 129 -0.58 1.75 15.58
C VAL A 129 0.62 2.60 15.16
N LYS A 130 1.32 3.21 16.13
CA LYS A 130 2.42 4.15 15.85
C LYS A 130 3.52 3.51 14.98
N ASP A 131 3.89 2.28 15.32
CA ASP A 131 5.00 1.57 14.69
C ASP A 131 4.52 0.63 13.58
N SER A 132 3.22 0.65 13.24
CA SER A 132 2.65 -0.24 12.24
C SER A 132 2.97 0.26 10.82
N PRO A 133 3.55 -0.61 9.96
CA PRO A 133 3.81 -0.35 8.55
C PRO A 133 2.64 0.28 7.79
N LEU A 134 1.42 -0.24 8.00
CA LEU A 134 0.22 0.17 7.28
C LEU A 134 -0.20 1.62 7.55
N PHE A 135 0.18 2.18 8.70
CA PHE A 135 -0.22 3.53 9.10
C PHE A 135 0.83 4.59 8.79
N ARG A 136 2.03 4.18 8.36
CA ARG A 136 3.17 5.08 8.11
C ARG A 136 2.84 6.16 7.08
N THR A 137 2.23 5.76 5.97
CA THR A 137 1.77 6.68 4.90
C THR A 137 0.77 7.70 5.44
N LEU A 138 -0.13 7.28 6.33
CA LEU A 138 -1.10 8.18 6.95
C LEU A 138 -0.44 9.21 7.87
N PHE A 139 0.55 8.80 8.69
CA PHE A 139 1.35 9.73 9.50
C PHE A 139 2.09 10.75 8.66
N TYR A 140 2.65 10.29 7.54
CA TYR A 140 3.29 11.16 6.58
C TYR A 140 2.30 12.19 6.01
N ARG A 141 1.11 11.77 5.56
CA ARG A 141 0.09 12.69 5.03
C ARG A 141 -0.39 13.69 6.08
N ILE A 142 -0.44 13.32 7.35
CA ILE A 142 -0.71 14.24 8.46
C ILE A 142 0.40 15.31 8.57
N HIS A 143 1.67 14.90 8.49
CA HIS A 143 2.80 15.82 8.54
C HIS A 143 2.83 16.76 7.34
N TYR A 144 2.59 16.23 6.14
CA TYR A 144 2.49 17.03 4.91
C TYR A 144 1.37 18.07 5.01
N LEU A 145 0.20 17.69 5.52
CA LEU A 145 -0.90 18.61 5.79
C LEU A 145 -0.50 19.71 6.78
N ASP A 146 0.23 19.37 7.85
CA ASP A 146 0.68 20.35 8.84
C ASP A 146 1.68 21.35 8.25
N SER A 147 2.64 20.87 7.44
CA SER A 147 3.60 21.70 6.72
C SER A 147 2.92 22.62 5.72
N ALA A 148 1.93 22.11 4.98
CA ALA A 148 1.11 22.94 4.09
C ALA A 148 0.32 24.02 4.84
N LEU A 149 -0.23 23.70 6.02
CA LEU A 149 -0.91 24.67 6.89
C LEU A 149 0.04 25.70 7.52
N ALA A 150 1.34 25.44 7.52
CA ALA A 150 2.39 26.34 7.99
C ALA A 150 3.03 27.19 6.87
N ASN A 151 2.61 27.01 5.61
CA ASN A 151 3.22 27.61 4.41
C ASN A 151 4.73 27.31 4.26
N ASP A 152 5.18 26.16 4.77
CA ASP A 152 6.59 25.77 4.77
C ASP A 152 6.90 24.97 3.48
N ILE A 153 7.07 25.69 2.37
CA ILE A 153 7.12 25.11 1.00
C ILE A 153 8.40 24.27 0.77
N THR A 154 9.52 24.67 1.38
CA THR A 154 10.81 23.97 1.25
C THR A 154 10.77 22.56 1.83
N LEU A 155 10.03 22.37 2.93
CA LEU A 155 9.85 21.07 3.57
C LEU A 155 8.93 20.12 2.82
N LEU A 156 8.07 20.62 1.91
CA LEU A 156 7.17 19.77 1.10
C LEU A 156 7.94 18.90 0.09
N GLN A 157 9.11 19.36 -0.38
CA GLN A 157 9.97 18.60 -1.31
C GLN A 157 10.90 17.61 -0.59
N GLU A 158 11.37 17.94 0.62
CA GLU A 158 12.17 17.01 1.42
C GLU A 158 11.33 15.87 2.00
N THR A 159 10.11 16.19 2.45
CA THR A 159 9.16 15.18 2.92
C THR A 159 8.80 14.18 1.83
N SER A 160 8.60 14.63 0.59
CA SER A 160 8.22 13.72 -0.49
C SER A 160 9.31 12.69 -0.76
N LYS A 161 10.59 13.08 -0.84
CA LYS A 161 11.71 12.11 -0.98
C LYS A 161 11.78 11.12 0.18
N ALA A 162 11.56 11.59 1.41
CA ALA A 162 11.48 10.70 2.57
C ALA A 162 10.30 9.72 2.47
N MET A 163 9.15 10.13 1.91
CA MET A 163 7.99 9.25 1.68
C MET A 163 8.31 8.10 0.73
N LEU A 164 9.02 8.37 -0.36
CA LEU A 164 9.46 7.34 -1.31
C LEU A 164 10.42 6.35 -0.66
N GLN A 165 11.42 6.83 0.08
CA GLN A 165 12.35 5.96 0.81
C GLN A 165 11.61 5.09 1.82
N GLN A 166 10.65 5.67 2.54
CA GLN A 166 9.87 4.93 3.50
C GLN A 166 8.99 3.88 2.84
N GLN A 167 8.34 4.18 1.72
CA GLN A 167 7.54 3.18 1.00
C GLN A 167 8.41 2.09 0.35
N GLU A 168 9.59 2.44 -0.14
CA GLU A 168 10.59 1.46 -0.60
C GLU A 168 10.99 0.51 0.53
N THR A 169 11.22 1.04 1.75
CA THR A 169 11.50 0.16 2.92
C THR A 169 10.31 -0.71 3.29
N LEU A 170 9.07 -0.24 3.14
CA LEU A 170 7.86 -1.04 3.39
C LEU A 170 7.70 -2.17 2.37
N LEU A 171 7.93 -1.88 1.09
CA LEU A 171 7.98 -2.90 0.04
C LEU A 171 9.06 -3.93 0.36
N LYS A 172 10.27 -3.49 0.75
CA LYS A 172 11.39 -4.38 1.12
C LYS A 172 11.18 -5.16 2.42
N THR A 173 10.34 -4.71 3.35
CA THR A 173 10.10 -5.38 4.65
C THR A 173 8.81 -6.18 4.72
N SER A 174 7.89 -6.00 3.78
CA SER A 174 6.68 -6.83 3.71
C SER A 174 7.06 -8.28 3.38
N ASP A 175 6.85 -9.19 4.33
CA ASP A 175 6.95 -10.65 4.14
C ASP A 175 5.88 -11.23 3.19
N GLY A 176 5.12 -10.37 2.48
CA GLY A 176 4.09 -10.76 1.53
C GLY A 176 4.63 -11.58 0.36
N HIS A 177 4.60 -12.91 0.50
CA HIS A 177 4.74 -13.85 -0.62
C HIS A 177 3.56 -13.80 -1.59
N ASP A 178 2.47 -13.15 -1.17
CA ASP A 178 1.25 -12.98 -1.93
C ASP A 178 1.42 -11.87 -3.00
N ILE A 179 1.25 -12.27 -4.25
CA ILE A 179 1.36 -11.40 -5.41
C ILE A 179 0.30 -10.29 -5.39
N LEU A 180 -0.89 -10.59 -4.84
CA LEU A 180 -1.97 -9.61 -4.66
C LEU A 180 -1.51 -8.43 -3.82
N PHE A 181 -0.86 -8.73 -2.69
CA PHE A 181 -0.31 -7.72 -1.81
C PHE A 181 0.70 -6.83 -2.52
N LEU A 182 1.63 -7.45 -3.26
CA LEU A 182 2.70 -6.74 -3.95
C LEU A 182 2.16 -5.82 -5.05
N ILE A 183 1.15 -6.28 -5.80
CA ILE A 183 0.52 -5.46 -6.85
C ILE A 183 -0.23 -4.27 -6.23
N GLU A 184 -0.96 -4.48 -5.14
CA GLU A 184 -1.63 -3.37 -4.44
C GLU A 184 -0.64 -2.33 -3.92
N GLU A 185 0.46 -2.76 -3.31
CA GLU A 185 1.47 -1.85 -2.80
C GLU A 185 2.20 -1.12 -3.94
N ALA A 186 2.52 -1.81 -5.04
CA ALA A 186 3.12 -1.19 -6.22
C ALA A 186 2.17 -0.20 -6.91
N LYS A 187 0.85 -0.43 -6.90
CA LYS A 187 -0.16 0.56 -7.31
C LYS A 187 -0.15 1.77 -6.40
N ARG A 188 0.02 1.61 -5.09
CA ARG A 188 0.18 2.77 -4.18
C ARG A 188 1.47 3.54 -4.48
N TYR A 189 2.57 2.84 -4.72
CA TYR A 189 3.83 3.46 -5.14
C TYR A 189 3.66 4.29 -6.42
N GLN A 190 2.98 3.76 -7.44
CA GLN A 190 2.64 4.51 -8.65
C GLN A 190 1.87 5.81 -8.35
N LYS A 191 0.86 5.74 -7.47
CA LYS A 191 0.08 6.93 -7.07
C LYS A 191 0.96 7.97 -6.40
N LEU A 192 1.97 7.57 -5.61
CA LEU A 192 2.91 8.52 -5.01
C LEU A 192 3.81 9.18 -6.05
N LEU A 193 4.27 8.43 -7.06
CA LEU A 193 5.16 8.96 -8.11
C LEU A 193 4.56 10.16 -8.85
N LYS A 194 3.23 10.21 -9.00
CA LYS A 194 2.50 11.35 -9.59
C LYS A 194 2.84 12.70 -8.93
N HIS A 195 3.22 12.68 -7.65
CA HIS A 195 3.55 13.91 -6.92
C HIS A 195 4.99 14.41 -7.18
N PHE A 196 5.85 13.60 -7.82
CA PHE A 196 7.25 13.94 -8.07
C PHE A 196 7.53 14.50 -9.47
N GLN A 197 6.48 14.81 -10.24
CA GLN A 197 6.60 15.31 -11.61
C GLN A 197 7.46 14.40 -12.50
N VAL A 198 7.37 13.09 -12.29
CA VAL A 198 8.03 12.09 -13.14
C VAL A 198 7.46 12.20 -14.57
N ASP A 199 8.30 11.93 -15.57
CA ASP A 199 7.87 11.94 -16.97
C ASP A 199 6.63 11.04 -17.17
N PRO A 200 5.55 11.56 -17.79
CA PRO A 200 4.33 10.80 -18.06
C PRO A 200 4.58 9.48 -18.81
N ALA A 201 5.61 9.39 -19.66
CA ALA A 201 5.98 8.16 -20.37
C ALA A 201 6.41 7.04 -19.41
N ILE A 202 7.20 7.39 -18.38
CA ILE A 202 7.63 6.45 -17.33
C ILE A 202 6.42 6.01 -16.50
N GLU A 203 5.55 6.95 -16.13
CA GLU A 203 4.34 6.65 -15.35
C GLU A 203 3.39 5.71 -16.10
N ASN A 204 3.15 5.99 -17.38
CA ASN A 204 2.33 5.16 -18.26
C ASN A 204 2.92 3.76 -18.40
N ARG A 205 4.24 3.64 -18.53
CA ARG A 205 4.92 2.35 -18.63
C ARG A 205 4.75 1.52 -17.35
N LEU A 206 4.91 2.15 -16.19
CA LEU A 206 4.67 1.49 -14.91
C LEU A 206 3.21 1.04 -14.77
N GLY A 207 2.26 1.83 -15.25
CA GLY A 207 0.85 1.44 -15.32
C GLY A 207 0.62 0.17 -16.14
N ARG A 208 1.30 0.03 -17.29
CA ARG A 208 1.24 -1.18 -18.12
C ARG A 208 1.87 -2.39 -17.44
N ILE A 209 3.03 -2.23 -16.81
CA ILE A 209 3.66 -3.29 -16.01
C ILE A 209 2.69 -3.79 -14.94
N LEU A 210 2.05 -2.88 -14.20
CA LEU A 210 1.10 -3.25 -13.16
C LEU A 210 -0.16 -3.93 -13.72
N GLN A 211 -0.59 -3.54 -14.92
CA GLN A 211 -1.68 -4.22 -15.61
C GLN A 211 -1.30 -5.66 -16.00
N GLN A 212 -0.11 -5.87 -16.56
CA GLN A 212 0.40 -7.20 -16.91
C GLN A 212 0.58 -8.08 -15.67
N ALA A 213 1.14 -7.53 -14.60
CA ALA A 213 1.27 -8.22 -13.31
C ALA A 213 -0.10 -8.61 -12.73
N ASN A 214 -1.12 -7.76 -12.89
CA ASN A 214 -2.48 -8.04 -12.44
C ASN A 214 -3.16 -9.16 -13.24
N GLN A 215 -2.77 -9.39 -14.50
CA GLN A 215 -3.26 -10.52 -15.30
C GLN A 215 -2.63 -11.85 -14.86
N LEU A 216 -1.39 -11.82 -14.36
CA LEU A 216 -0.71 -13.00 -13.82
C LEU A 216 -1.29 -13.45 -12.47
N GLN A 217 -2.10 -12.63 -11.80
CA GLN A 217 -2.50 -12.84 -10.42
C GLN A 217 -3.22 -14.19 -10.18
N ASP A 218 -4.19 -14.53 -11.03
CA ASP A 218 -5.05 -15.70 -10.82
C ASP A 218 -4.29 -17.02 -11.01
N ASP A 219 -3.34 -17.03 -11.95
CA ASP A 219 -2.54 -18.21 -12.30
C ASP A 219 -1.08 -18.09 -11.88
N PHE A 220 -0.78 -17.16 -10.96
CA PHE A 220 0.57 -16.92 -10.48
C PHE A 220 1.21 -18.18 -9.90
N SER A 221 0.40 -19.09 -9.38
CA SER A 221 0.85 -20.38 -8.83
C SER A 221 1.34 -21.38 -9.88
N LEU A 222 0.92 -21.23 -11.14
CA LEU A 222 1.31 -22.09 -12.26
C LEU A 222 2.69 -21.75 -12.81
N LEU A 223 3.16 -20.51 -12.60
CA LEU A 223 4.50 -20.09 -12.97
C LEU A 223 5.59 -20.88 -12.21
N ASP A 224 6.72 -21.05 -12.86
CA ASP A 224 7.87 -21.73 -12.26
C ASP A 224 8.41 -20.94 -11.06
N PHE A 225 9.20 -21.61 -10.21
CA PHE A 225 9.75 -20.96 -9.01
C PHE A 225 10.59 -19.70 -9.36
N GLU A 226 11.42 -19.80 -10.40
CA GLU A 226 12.24 -18.68 -10.86
C GLU A 226 11.39 -17.54 -11.42
N GLU A 227 10.38 -17.84 -12.24
CA GLU A 227 9.47 -16.85 -12.82
C GLU A 227 8.71 -16.09 -11.73
N ARG A 228 8.17 -16.81 -10.74
CA ARG A 228 7.53 -16.20 -9.57
C ARG A 228 8.51 -15.33 -8.77
N HIS A 229 9.75 -15.77 -8.62
CA HIS A 229 10.77 -14.97 -7.94
C HIS A 229 11.09 -13.69 -8.71
N VAL A 230 11.24 -13.76 -10.03
CA VAL A 230 11.48 -12.61 -10.91
C VAL A 230 10.35 -11.58 -10.77
N VAL A 231 9.09 -11.99 -10.87
CA VAL A 231 7.95 -11.05 -10.74
C VAL A 231 7.92 -10.41 -9.36
N ARG A 232 8.13 -11.17 -8.29
CA ARG A 232 8.16 -10.64 -6.93
C ARG A 232 9.28 -9.62 -6.74
N ARG A 233 10.50 -9.96 -7.17
CA ARG A 233 11.68 -9.10 -7.08
C ARG A 233 11.49 -7.82 -7.89
N MET A 234 10.94 -7.94 -9.10
CA MET A 234 10.66 -6.82 -9.98
C MET A 234 9.74 -5.79 -9.30
N LEU A 235 8.60 -6.23 -8.74
CA LEU A 235 7.64 -5.35 -8.09
C LEU A 235 8.11 -4.83 -6.73
N ARG A 236 8.84 -5.64 -5.97
CA ARG A 236 9.24 -5.34 -4.59
C ARG A 236 10.52 -4.51 -4.50
N GLU A 237 11.48 -4.76 -5.38
CA GLU A 237 12.85 -4.25 -5.26
C GLU A 237 13.29 -3.50 -6.50
N ASP A 238 13.27 -4.12 -7.67
CA ASP A 238 13.95 -3.57 -8.86
C ASP A 238 13.26 -2.27 -9.32
N ILE A 239 11.93 -2.27 -9.51
CA ILE A 239 11.18 -1.08 -9.94
C ILE A 239 11.25 0.04 -8.89
N PRO A 240 10.94 -0.21 -7.60
CA PRO A 240 11.04 0.84 -6.58
C PRO A 240 12.45 1.42 -6.45
N SER A 241 13.49 0.58 -6.47
CA SER A 241 14.88 1.04 -6.34
C SER A 241 15.33 1.83 -7.57
N LEU A 242 14.97 1.41 -8.78
CA LEU A 242 15.28 2.11 -10.03
C LEU A 242 14.68 3.52 -10.03
N LEU A 243 13.38 3.62 -9.71
CA LEU A 243 12.66 4.89 -9.73
C LEU A 243 13.06 5.81 -8.59
N HIS A 244 13.30 5.26 -7.39
CA HIS A 244 13.85 6.05 -6.29
C HIS A 244 15.21 6.64 -6.63
N THR A 245 16.10 5.84 -7.23
CA THR A 245 17.43 6.30 -7.66
C THR A 245 17.30 7.41 -8.70
N PHE A 246 16.44 7.24 -9.69
CA PHE A 246 16.18 8.26 -10.70
C PHE A 246 15.70 9.59 -10.12
N ILE A 247 14.71 9.54 -9.24
CA ILE A 247 14.14 10.75 -8.60
C ILE A 247 15.16 11.44 -7.69
N SER A 248 16.16 10.69 -7.21
CA SER A 248 17.25 11.22 -6.40
C SER A 248 18.33 11.94 -7.22
N LEU A 249 18.41 11.72 -8.53
CA LEU A 249 19.36 12.38 -9.43
C LEU A 249 19.02 13.88 -9.62
N THR A 250 20.02 14.65 -10.06
CA THR A 250 19.83 16.04 -10.50
C THR A 250 19.06 16.07 -11.83
N ALA A 251 18.41 17.19 -12.16
CA ALA A 251 17.63 17.32 -13.39
C ALA A 251 18.44 17.03 -14.67
N GLU A 252 19.72 17.44 -14.71
CA GLU A 252 20.63 17.16 -15.83
C GLU A 252 20.87 15.64 -15.99
N HIS A 253 21.13 14.94 -14.90
CA HIS A 253 21.31 13.49 -14.91
C HIS A 253 20.00 12.74 -15.16
N GLN A 254 18.86 13.28 -14.72
CA GLN A 254 17.54 12.72 -15.04
C GLN A 254 17.28 12.76 -16.54
N ALA A 255 17.54 13.91 -17.19
CA ALA A 255 17.38 14.04 -18.63
C ALA A 255 18.26 13.05 -19.40
N ALA A 256 19.51 12.83 -18.95
CA ALA A 256 20.42 11.88 -19.58
C ALA A 256 20.03 10.41 -19.37
N GLN A 257 19.36 10.06 -18.27
CA GLN A 257 19.03 8.67 -17.91
C GLN A 257 17.60 8.25 -18.25
N ILE A 258 16.79 9.18 -18.76
CA ILE A 258 15.37 8.96 -19.01
C ILE A 258 15.12 7.81 -20.00
N GLU A 259 15.88 7.75 -21.08
CA GLU A 259 15.77 6.72 -22.11
C GLU A 259 16.16 5.34 -21.55
N ASN A 260 17.23 5.29 -20.76
CA ASN A 260 17.72 4.04 -20.15
C ASN A 260 16.68 3.44 -19.20
N ILE A 261 16.01 4.28 -18.40
CA ILE A 261 14.93 3.84 -17.52
C ILE A 261 13.74 3.36 -18.33
N TYR A 262 13.35 4.12 -19.33
CA TYR A 262 12.24 3.75 -20.19
C TYR A 262 12.47 2.40 -20.88
N MET A 263 13.67 2.18 -21.42
CA MET A 263 14.07 0.89 -22.00
C MET A 263 14.06 -0.24 -20.96
N THR A 264 14.55 0.02 -19.75
CA THR A 264 14.58 -0.98 -18.68
C THR A 264 13.17 -1.40 -18.26
N LEU A 265 12.27 -0.43 -18.06
CA LEU A 265 10.87 -0.70 -17.76
C LEU A 265 10.16 -1.42 -18.92
N THR A 266 10.50 -1.09 -20.17
CA THR A 266 9.97 -1.80 -21.34
C THR A 266 10.42 -3.27 -21.37
N LYS A 267 11.68 -3.56 -21.05
CA LYS A 267 12.15 -4.94 -20.93
C LYS A 267 11.40 -5.71 -19.84
N MET A 268 11.20 -5.08 -18.67
CA MET A 268 10.42 -5.66 -17.57
C MET A 268 8.97 -5.96 -17.99
N GLU A 269 8.32 -5.05 -18.73
CA GLU A 269 6.99 -5.27 -19.27
C GLU A 269 6.96 -6.46 -20.24
N LEU A 270 7.91 -6.54 -21.18
CA LEU A 270 8.01 -7.65 -22.13
C LEU A 270 8.16 -8.99 -21.41
N THR A 271 8.98 -9.05 -20.35
CA THR A 271 9.10 -10.27 -19.53
C THR A 271 7.77 -10.71 -18.93
N LEU A 272 6.93 -9.77 -18.46
CA LEU A 272 5.60 -10.11 -17.94
C LEU A 272 4.64 -10.56 -19.04
N ILE A 273 4.74 -9.97 -20.23
CA ILE A 273 3.97 -10.40 -21.40
C ILE A 273 4.34 -11.84 -21.78
N ASP A 274 5.64 -12.16 -21.85
CA ASP A 274 6.12 -13.51 -22.15
C ASP A 274 5.57 -14.55 -21.15
N PHE A 275 5.53 -14.19 -19.86
CA PHE A 275 4.93 -15.05 -18.83
C PHE A 275 3.43 -15.23 -19.01
N ASN A 276 2.69 -14.17 -19.38
CA ASN A 276 1.25 -14.28 -19.68
C ASN A 276 1.01 -15.17 -20.91
N GLU A 277 1.81 -15.03 -21.97
CA GLU A 277 1.70 -15.87 -23.17
C GLU A 277 2.03 -17.33 -22.89
N LYS A 278 3.03 -17.60 -22.04
CA LYS A 278 3.37 -18.97 -21.61
C LYS A 278 2.19 -19.61 -20.87
N LEU A 279 1.62 -18.89 -19.89
CA LEU A 279 0.46 -19.38 -19.14
C LEU A 279 -0.73 -19.64 -20.04
N GLU A 280 -0.98 -18.78 -21.02
CA GLU A 280 -2.07 -18.97 -21.98
C GLU A 280 -1.87 -20.24 -22.82
N LYS A 281 -0.65 -20.50 -23.31
CA LYS A 281 -0.31 -21.75 -24.01
C LYS A 281 -0.52 -22.99 -23.14
N GLU A 282 -0.18 -22.90 -21.85
CA GLU A 282 -0.42 -23.98 -20.89
C GLU A 282 -1.92 -24.20 -20.64
N ARG A 283 -2.72 -23.13 -20.53
CA ARG A 283 -4.18 -23.23 -20.40
C ARG A 283 -4.80 -23.94 -21.60
N VAL A 284 -4.42 -23.54 -22.82
CA VAL A 284 -4.89 -24.19 -24.06
C VAL A 284 -4.50 -25.66 -24.08
N SER A 285 -3.24 -25.99 -23.78
CA SER A 285 -2.76 -27.37 -23.74
C SER A 285 -3.51 -28.23 -22.71
N ARG A 286 -3.80 -27.67 -21.54
CA ARG A 286 -4.58 -28.34 -20.49
C ARG A 286 -6.04 -28.54 -20.92
N MET A 287 -6.62 -27.58 -21.62
CA MET A 287 -7.97 -27.68 -22.17
C MET A 287 -8.06 -28.78 -23.23
N ASP A 288 -7.10 -28.85 -24.14
CA ASP A 288 -7.03 -29.92 -25.16
C ASP A 288 -6.91 -31.31 -24.51
N TYR A 289 -6.07 -31.43 -23.49
CA TYR A 289 -5.94 -32.66 -22.72
C TYR A 289 -7.26 -33.05 -22.03
N LEU A 290 -7.99 -32.08 -21.47
CA LEU A 290 -9.30 -32.33 -20.86
C LEU A 290 -10.33 -32.77 -21.90
N PHE A 291 -10.34 -32.19 -23.10
CA PHE A 291 -11.19 -32.65 -24.20
C PHE A 291 -10.86 -34.08 -24.63
N GLN A 292 -9.57 -34.43 -24.74
CA GLN A 292 -9.13 -35.79 -25.03
C GLN A 292 -9.57 -36.78 -23.94
N LEU A 293 -9.47 -36.40 -22.67
CA LEU A 293 -9.95 -37.24 -21.57
C LEU A 293 -11.47 -37.42 -21.60
N GLN A 294 -12.22 -36.37 -21.92
CA GLN A 294 -13.68 -36.46 -22.01
C GLN A 294 -14.13 -37.33 -23.19
N SER A 295 -13.53 -37.17 -24.38
CA SER A 295 -13.84 -38.02 -25.53
C SER A 295 -13.57 -39.49 -25.20
N LEU A 296 -12.43 -39.81 -24.57
CA LEU A 296 -12.12 -41.17 -24.12
C LEU A 296 -13.14 -41.74 -23.13
N ARG A 297 -13.68 -40.93 -22.22
CA ARG A 297 -14.64 -41.36 -21.19
C ARG A 297 -16.04 -41.55 -21.73
N TYR A 298 -16.51 -40.66 -22.59
CA TYR A 298 -17.91 -40.61 -23.02
C TYR A 298 -18.15 -41.23 -24.40
N ASP A 299 -17.17 -41.25 -25.31
CA ASP A 299 -17.33 -41.90 -26.63
C ASP A 299 -17.19 -43.43 -26.58
N ARG A 300 -16.64 -44.00 -25.49
CA ARG A 300 -16.67 -45.46 -25.27
C ARG A 300 -18.07 -45.96 -24.91
N ASN A 301 -18.85 -45.16 -24.18
CA ASN A 301 -20.21 -45.53 -23.75
C ASN A 301 -21.25 -45.47 -24.89
N THR A 302 -20.99 -44.73 -25.97
CA THR A 302 -21.88 -44.67 -27.14
C THR A 302 -21.67 -45.84 -28.11
N LYS A 303 -20.46 -46.42 -28.18
CA LYS A 303 -20.19 -47.61 -29.03
C LYS A 303 -20.69 -48.92 -28.43
N GLN A 304 -20.73 -49.07 -27.10
CA GLN A 304 -21.24 -50.28 -26.45
C GLN A 304 -22.78 -50.42 -26.46
N LYS A 305 -23.53 -49.34 -26.69
CA LYS A 305 -25.00 -49.37 -26.84
C LYS A 305 -25.50 -49.64 -28.26
N ARG A 306 -24.59 -49.84 -29.23
CA ARG A 306 -24.91 -50.08 -30.65
C ARG A 306 -24.56 -51.50 -31.13
N ASN A 307 -24.20 -52.40 -30.22
CA ASN A 307 -24.09 -53.85 -30.48
C ASN A 307 -25.20 -54.58 -29.73
#